data_AF-A0A8S8ZDF9-F1
#
_entry.id   AF-A0A8S8ZDF9-F1
#
_cell.length_a   1.000
_cell.length_b   1.000
_cell.length_c   1.000
_cell.angle_alpha   90.00
_cell.angle_beta   90.00
_cell.angle_gamma   90.00
#
_symmetry.space_group_name_H-M   'P 1'
#
loop_
_entity.id
_entity.type
_entity.pdbx_description
1 polymer ?
#
loop_
_entity_poly.entity_id
_entity_poly.type
_entity_poly.pdbx_seq_one_letter_code
_entity_poly.pdbx_strand_id
1 'polypeptide(L)' 'MKQIKTIFLSGPQLSKRPSKEIEISYPLPKGESIVPTITGAYLLGYDIIRIVSKSPISIADRESVRGSMRRLVGMENY' A
#
# COMPACT_ATOMS: atom_id res chain seq x y z
N MET A 1 0.11 13.14 -54.08
CA MET A 1 -0.57 12.39 -52.99
C MET A 1 0.09 12.78 -51.67
N LYS A 2 -0.66 13.38 -50.73
CA LYS A 2 -0.11 14.06 -49.54
C LYS A 2 -0.20 13.10 -48.34
N GLN A 3 0.94 12.69 -47.78
CA GLN A 3 1.02 11.82 -46.59
C GLN A 3 0.55 12.60 -45.35
N ILE A 4 -0.57 12.20 -44.77
CA ILE A 4 -1.06 12.75 -43.50
C ILE A 4 -0.31 12.04 -42.38
N LYS A 5 0.68 12.72 -41.79
CA LYS A 5 1.42 12.24 -40.62
C LYS A 5 0.66 12.70 -39.38
N THR A 6 -0.11 11.80 -38.78
CA THR A 6 -0.79 12.02 -37.50
C THR A 6 0.25 12.22 -36.40
N ILE A 7 0.28 13.41 -35.81
CA ILE A 7 1.11 13.72 -34.63
C ILE A 7 0.24 13.41 -33.40
N PHE A 8 0.60 12.38 -32.65
CA PHE A 8 0.04 12.14 -31.32
C PHE A 8 0.70 13.13 -30.34
N LEU A 9 -0.05 14.15 -29.92
CA LEU A 9 0.34 15.01 -28.81
C LEU A 9 0.04 14.27 -27.50
N SER A 10 1.02 13.54 -26.96
CA SER A 10 0.98 13.11 -25.57
C SER A 10 1.17 14.34 -24.69
N GLY A 11 0.09 14.81 -24.07
CA GLY A 11 0.16 15.80 -23.00
C GLY A 11 1.06 15.31 -21.86
N PRO A 12 1.45 16.18 -20.90
CA PRO A 12 2.35 15.79 -19.82
C PRO A 12 1.73 14.59 -19.09
N GLN A 13 2.33 13.42 -19.27
CA GLN A 13 2.04 12.26 -18.45
C GLN A 13 2.39 12.73 -17.04
N LEU A 14 1.36 13.03 -16.23
CA LEU A 14 1.51 13.25 -14.80
C LEU A 14 2.32 12.05 -14.33
N SER A 15 3.63 12.23 -14.08
CA SER A 15 4.54 11.13 -13.78
C SER A 15 3.92 10.35 -12.64
N LYS A 16 3.29 9.21 -12.96
CA LYS A 16 2.89 8.23 -11.97
C LYS A 16 4.22 7.76 -11.41
N ARG A 17 4.64 8.37 -10.31
CA ARG A 17 5.70 7.86 -9.45
C ARG A 17 5.42 6.36 -9.34
N PRO A 18 6.39 5.47 -9.59
CA PRO A 18 6.15 4.06 -9.44
C PRO A 18 5.60 3.83 -8.02
N SER A 19 4.39 3.30 -7.91
CA SER A 19 3.77 3.03 -6.61
C SER A 19 4.69 2.11 -5.84
N LYS A 20 5.11 2.54 -4.65
CA LYS A 20 6.03 1.77 -3.83
C LYS A 20 5.22 0.67 -3.13
N GLU A 21 5.36 -0.56 -3.59
CA GLU A 21 4.70 -1.73 -3.01
C GLU A 21 5.64 -2.46 -2.04
N ILE A 22 5.08 -2.99 -0.94
CA ILE A 22 5.75 -3.95 -0.06
C ILE A 22 4.85 -5.17 0.16
N GLU A 23 5.47 -6.35 0.14
CA GLU A 23 4.82 -7.59 0.53
C GLU A 23 5.24 -7.96 1.96
N ILE A 24 4.26 -8.19 2.83
CA ILE A 24 4.46 -8.67 4.20
C ILE A 24 3.98 -10.12 4.26
N SER A 25 4.90 -11.04 4.52
CA SER A 25 4.59 -12.45 4.73
C SER A 25 4.03 -12.69 6.13
N TYR A 26 2.87 -13.35 6.23
CA TYR A 26 2.20 -13.72 7.47
C TYR A 26 2.04 -15.26 7.58
N PRO A 27 2.20 -15.87 8.77
CA PRO A 27 2.43 -15.25 10.08
C PRO A 27 3.82 -14.63 10.20
N LEU A 28 3.88 -13.52 10.93
CA LEU A 28 5.14 -12.85 11.24
C LEU A 28 5.98 -13.70 12.21
N PRO A 29 7.31 -13.54 12.21
CA PRO A 29 8.18 -14.21 13.17
C PRO A 29 7.81 -13.84 14.62
N LYS A 30 8.17 -14.71 15.56
CA LYS A 30 7.91 -14.47 17.00
C LYS A 30 8.52 -13.15 17.44
N GLY A 31 7.71 -12.30 18.06
CA GLY A 31 8.11 -10.98 18.56
C GLY A 31 7.75 -9.83 17.62
N GLU A 32 7.36 -10.12 16.37
CA GLU A 32 6.77 -9.13 15.48
C GLU A 32 5.24 -9.17 15.54
N SER A 33 4.64 -8.00 15.37
CA SER A 33 3.18 -7.84 15.30
C SER A 33 2.81 -7.18 13.98
N ILE A 34 1.68 -7.59 13.40
CA ILE A 34 1.28 -7.13 12.07
C ILE A 34 0.99 -5.61 12.03
N VAL A 35 0.51 -5.06 13.14
CA VAL A 35 0.20 -3.63 13.30
C VAL A 35 1.44 -2.73 13.13
N PRO A 36 2.51 -2.88 13.94
CA PRO A 36 3.70 -2.06 13.78
C PRO A 36 4.39 -2.27 12.43
N THR A 37 4.34 -3.47 11.83
CA THR A 37 4.89 -3.71 10.49
C THR A 37 4.15 -2.92 9.41
N ILE A 38 2.80 -2.93 9.42
CA ILE A 38 1.98 -2.13 8.50
C ILE A 38 2.19 -0.64 8.75
N THR A 39 2.21 -0.23 10.03
CA THR A 39 2.42 1.18 10.40
C THR A 39 3.78 1.68 9.93
N GLY A 40 4.84 0.88 10.11
CA GLY A 40 6.17 1.18 9.60
C GLY A 40 6.18 1.34 8.08
N ALA A 41 5.54 0.43 7.34
CA ALA A 41 5.41 0.55 5.90
C ALA A 41 4.66 1.84 5.48
N TYR A 42 3.58 2.19 6.18
CA TYR A 42 2.87 3.45 5.93
C TYR A 42 3.77 4.68 6.14
N LEU A 43 4.48 4.74 7.28
CA LEU A 43 5.40 5.83 7.61
C LEU A 43 6.60 5.93 6.66
N LEU A 44 7.03 4.81 6.08
CA LEU A 44 8.10 4.74 5.08
C LEU A 44 7.63 5.16 3.66
N GLY A 45 6.38 5.57 3.51
CA GLY A 45 5.81 6.05 2.26
C GLY A 45 5.54 4.94 1.24
N TYR A 46 5.21 3.73 1.69
CA TYR A 46 4.69 2.69 0.80
C TYR A 46 3.23 3.01 0.44
N ASP A 47 2.93 3.03 -0.86
CA ASP A 47 1.59 3.23 -1.40
C ASP A 47 0.72 1.97 -1.21
N ILE A 48 1.32 0.79 -1.40
CA ILE A 48 0.61 -0.48 -1.38
C ILE A 48 1.29 -1.42 -0.40
N ILE A 49 0.54 -1.87 0.61
CA ILE A 49 1.01 -2.81 1.62
C ILE A 49 0.22 -4.11 1.44
N ARG A 50 0.86 -5.12 0.83
CA ARG A 50 0.21 -6.40 0.51
C ARG A 50 0.57 -7.45 1.56
N ILE A 51 -0.44 -7.95 2.28
CA ILE A 51 -0.24 -8.99 3.29
C ILE A 51 -0.52 -10.34 2.65
N VAL A 52 0.50 -11.18 2.53
CA VAL A 52 0.39 -12.52 1.94
C VAL A 52 0.49 -13.55 3.05
N SER A 53 -0.49 -14.45 3.13
CA SER A 53 -0.44 -15.55 4.07
C SER A 53 -0.76 -16.89 3.41
N LYS A 54 -0.03 -17.92 3.85
CA LYS A 54 -0.32 -19.32 3.52
C LYS A 54 -1.44 -19.91 4.40
N SER A 55 -1.92 -19.16 5.39
CA SER A 55 -2.90 -19.63 6.37
C SER A 55 -3.90 -18.51 6.71
N PRO A 56 -5.08 -18.83 7.27
CA PRO A 56 -6.02 -17.79 7.68
C PRO A 56 -5.39 -16.88 8.74
N ILE A 57 -5.49 -15.57 8.52
CA ILE A 57 -5.09 -14.56 9.50
C ILE A 57 -6.05 -14.63 10.69
N SER A 58 -5.51 -14.64 11.91
CA SER A 58 -6.30 -14.70 13.15
C SER A 58 -7.27 -13.53 13.26
N ILE A 59 -8.42 -13.75 13.91
CA ILE A 59 -9.45 -12.72 14.13
C ILE A 59 -8.86 -11.54 14.92
N ALA A 60 -8.09 -11.83 15.98
CA ALA A 60 -7.45 -10.81 16.80
C ALA A 60 -6.50 -9.89 16.00
N ASP A 61 -5.73 -10.46 15.08
CA ASP A 61 -4.85 -9.70 14.20
C ASP A 61 -5.65 -8.86 13.20
N ARG A 62 -6.69 -9.42 12.60
CA ARG A 62 -7.59 -8.69 11.68
C ARG A 62 -8.23 -7.47 12.35
N GLU A 63 -8.71 -7.64 13.57
CA GLU A 63 -9.29 -6.54 14.34
C GLU A 63 -8.24 -5.50 14.72
N SER A 64 -7.04 -5.93 15.11
CA SER A 64 -5.92 -5.05 15.44
C SER A 64 -5.47 -4.22 14.24
N VAL A 65 -5.38 -4.83 13.04
CA VAL A 65 -5.09 -4.11 11.78
C VAL A 65 -6.19 -3.10 11.49
N ARG A 66 -7.46 -3.50 11.52
CA ARG A 66 -8.60 -2.60 11.25
C ARG A 66 -8.65 -1.43 12.24
N GLY A 67 -8.42 -1.69 13.53
CA GLY A 67 -8.37 -0.66 14.57
C GLY A 67 -7.23 0.34 14.35
N SER A 68 -6.06 -0.17 13.99
CA SER A 68 -4.87 0.65 13.72
C SER A 68 -5.04 1.52 12.47
N MET A 69 -5.58 0.95 11.38
CA MET A 69 -5.88 1.71 10.16
C MET A 69 -6.91 2.82 10.40
N ARG A 70 -7.95 2.55 11.21
CA ARG A 70 -8.92 3.59 11.60
C ARG A 70 -8.26 4.74 12.35
N ARG A 71 -7.26 4.46 13.21
CA ARG A 71 -6.50 5.49 13.92
C ARG A 71 -5.61 6.30 12.98
N LEU A 72 -4.94 5.64 12.03
CA LEU A 72 -4.10 6.30 11.03
C LEU A 72 -4.90 7.29 10.17
N VAL A 73 -6.09 6.89 9.68
CA VAL A 73 -6.99 7.78 8.91
C VAL A 73 -7.65 8.84 9.81
N GLY A 74 -7.84 8.54 11.10
CA GLY A 74 -8.43 9.47 12.06
C GLY A 74 -7.52 10.65 12.45
N MET A 75 -6.22 10.59 12.15
CA MET A 75 -5.26 11.69 12.41
C MET A 75 -5.44 12.89 11.46
N GLU A 76 -6.29 12.78 10.43
CA GLU A 76 -6.52 13.83 9.44
C GLU A 76 -7.61 14.85 9.87
N ASN A 77 -8.25 14.69 11.04
CA ASN A 77 -9.41 15.50 11.46
C ASN A 77 -9.19 16.35 12.73
N TYR A 78 -7.96 16.78 13.01
CA TYR A 78 -7.66 17.75 14.07
C TYR A 78 -6.91 18.97 13.55
#